data_AF-A0A7S1J2R1-F1
#
_entry.id   AF-A0A7S1J2R1-F1
#
_cell.length_a   1.000
_cell.length_b   1.000
_cell.length_c   1.000
_cell.angle_alpha   90.00
_cell.angle_beta   90.00
_cell.angle_gamma   90.00
#
_symmetry.space_group_name_H-M   'P 1'
#
loop_
_entity.id
_entity.type
_entity.pdbx_description
1 polymer ?
#
loop_
_entity_poly.entity_id
_entity_poly.type
_entity_poly.pdbx_seq_one_letter_code
_entity_poly.pdbx_strand_id
1 'polypeptide(L)'
;NTANFEFPLYTKDGRPVEVLLNATPRIDSSGKLVGVVGVGQDITEKKQAEVQLTRVAADLRKLIDTANAPIFGIDTQGRVNEWNDKAAEITKWSKGEVMGHELVAKFISPDYRDSVSRVLDNALNGQETANFEFP
;
A
#
# COMPACT_ATOMS: atom_id res chain seq x y z
N ASN A 1 21.77 -22.96 8.04
CA ASN A 1 21.24 -21.69 7.50
C ASN A 1 21.19 -21.85 6.00
N THR A 2 20.03 -22.17 5.44
CA THR A 2 19.87 -22.37 3.99
C THR A 2 19.58 -21.00 3.39
N ALA A 3 20.41 -20.54 2.46
CA ALA A 3 20.19 -19.26 1.81
C ALA A 3 19.21 -19.42 0.64
N ASN A 4 18.19 -18.57 0.61
CA ASN A 4 17.23 -18.44 -0.49
C ASN A 4 17.86 -17.56 -1.58
N PHE A 5 17.85 -18.03 -2.83
CA PHE A 5 18.29 -17.24 -3.97
C PHE A 5 17.22 -17.24 -5.06
N GLU A 6 16.89 -16.06 -5.57
CA GLU A 6 15.96 -15.90 -6.68
C GLU A 6 16.71 -15.49 -7.94
N PHE A 7 16.44 -16.15 -9.06
CA PHE A 7 17.03 -15.80 -10.35
C PHE A 7 16.18 -16.29 -11.52
N PRO A 8 16.28 -15.64 -12.69
CA PRO A 8 15.62 -16.10 -13.89
C PRO A 8 16.31 -17.34 -14.47
N LEU A 9 15.51 -18.28 -14.97
CA LEU A 9 15.93 -19.43 -15.76
C LEU A 9 15.10 -19.52 -17.04
N TYR A 10 15.62 -20.23 -18.03
CA TYR A 10 14.86 -20.62 -19.21
C TYR A 10 14.54 -22.10 -19.12
N THR A 11 13.27 -22.44 -19.32
CA THR A 11 12.84 -23.82 -19.53
C THR A 11 13.49 -24.38 -20.81
N LYS A 12 13.47 -25.71 -21.00
CA LYS A 12 13.94 -26.35 -22.24
C LYS A 12 13.27 -25.77 -23.50
N ASP A 13 12.04 -25.29 -23.34
CA ASP A 13 11.20 -24.78 -24.42
C ASP A 13 11.43 -23.26 -24.64
N GLY A 14 12.36 -22.65 -23.90
CA GLY A 14 12.72 -21.23 -24.03
C GLY A 14 11.84 -20.25 -23.24
N ARG A 15 10.85 -20.74 -22.49
CA ARG A 15 10.02 -19.87 -21.62
C ARG A 15 10.84 -19.39 -20.40
N PRO A 16 10.85 -18.08 -20.09
CA PRO A 16 11.49 -17.57 -18.87
C PRO A 16 10.65 -17.95 -17.63
N VAL A 17 11.34 -18.33 -16.57
CA VAL A 17 10.77 -18.62 -15.25
C VAL A 17 11.61 -17.97 -14.16
N GLU A 18 10.96 -17.39 -13.17
CA GLU A 18 11.62 -16.94 -11.95
C GLU A 18 11.69 -18.11 -10.98
N VAL A 19 12.90 -18.50 -10.57
CA VAL A 19 13.09 -19.65 -9.68
C VAL A 19 13.62 -19.20 -8.33
N LEU A 20 12.94 -19.61 -7.28
CA LEU A 20 13.43 -19.57 -5.91
C LEU A 20 14.19 -20.87 -5.63
N LEU A 21 15.49 -20.78 -5.43
CA LEU A 21 16.37 -21.90 -5.13
C LEU A 21 16.76 -21.91 -3.65
N ASN A 22 16.60 -23.08 -3.04
CA ASN A 22 17.18 -23.45 -1.76
C ASN A 22 18.23 -24.53 -1.96
N ALA A 23 19.45 -24.34 -1.47
CA ALA A 23 20.53 -25.32 -1.61
C ALA A 23 21.12 -25.73 -0.25
N THR A 24 21.17 -27.04 0.00
CA THR A 24 21.74 -27.63 1.22
C THR A 24 22.92 -28.53 0.85
N PRO A 25 24.10 -28.38 1.48
CA PRO A 25 25.22 -29.29 1.27
C PRO A 25 24.89 -30.69 1.78
N ARG A 26 25.33 -31.72 1.05
CA ARG A 26 25.31 -33.11 1.48
C ARG A 26 26.67 -33.49 2.04
N ILE A 27 26.67 -33.97 3.26
CA ILE A 27 27.88 -34.37 4.00
C ILE A 27 27.76 -35.87 4.31
N ASP A 28 28.84 -36.62 4.14
CA ASP A 28 28.87 -38.05 4.49
C ASP A 28 29.13 -38.27 5.99
N SER A 29 29.11 -39.53 6.44
CA SER A 29 29.35 -39.88 7.84
C SER A 29 30.75 -39.53 8.36
N SER A 30 31.71 -39.22 7.47
CA SER A 30 33.05 -38.78 7.82
C SER A 30 33.19 -37.26 7.93
N GLY A 31 32.12 -36.51 7.68
CA GLY A 31 32.14 -35.05 7.68
C GLY A 31 32.61 -34.44 6.36
N LYS A 32 32.80 -35.23 5.30
CA LYS A 32 33.26 -34.74 3.99
C LYS A 32 32.07 -34.28 3.14
N LEU A 33 32.22 -33.13 2.47
CA LEU A 33 31.25 -32.63 1.49
C LEU A 33 31.22 -33.57 0.28
N VAL A 34 30.06 -34.17 0.02
CA VAL A 34 29.84 -35.13 -1.08
C VAL A 34 28.88 -34.61 -2.14
N GLY A 35 28.27 -33.43 -1.94
CA GLY A 35 27.47 -32.77 -2.97
C GLY A 35 26.58 -31.65 -2.44
N VAL A 36 25.64 -31.22 -3.26
CA VAL A 36 24.61 -30.22 -2.92
C VAL A 36 23.26 -30.73 -3.41
N VAL A 37 22.21 -30.49 -2.62
CA VAL A 37 20.81 -30.69 -3.05
C VAL A 37 20.17 -29.32 -3.16
N GLY A 38 19.69 -29.00 -4.36
CA GLY A 38 18.90 -27.82 -4.63
C GLY A 38 17.42 -28.17 -4.78
N VAL A 39 16.54 -27.38 -4.17
CA VAL A 39 15.10 -27.38 -4.44
C VAL A 39 14.75 -26.04 -5.09
N GLY A 40 14.31 -26.10 -6.34
CA GLY A 40 13.85 -24.94 -7.09
C GLY A 40 12.33 -24.90 -7.15
N GLN A 41 11.74 -23.74 -6.83
CA GLN A 41 10.32 -23.46 -7.01
C GLN A 41 10.14 -22.40 -8.08
N ASP A 42 9.30 -22.66 -9.08
CA ASP A 42 8.84 -21.63 -10.03
C ASP A 42 7.95 -20.65 -9.26
N ILE A 43 8.37 -19.39 -9.18
CA ILE A 43 7.68 -18.28 -8.52
C ILE A 43 7.20 -17.22 -9.52
N THR A 44 7.19 -17.54 -10.82
CA THR A 44 6.84 -16.60 -11.90
C THR A 44 5.45 -16.01 -11.69
N GLU A 45 4.44 -16.85 -11.47
CA GLU A 45 3.06 -16.42 -11.26
C GLU A 45 2.93 -15.54 -10.01
N LYS A 46 3.61 -15.91 -8.93
CA LYS A 46 3.63 -15.13 -7.68
C LYS A 46 4.20 -13.73 -7.92
N LYS A 47 5.38 -13.63 -8.56
CA LYS A 47 6.00 -12.34 -8.87
C LYS A 47 5.14 -11.50 -9.81
N GLN A 48 4.52 -12.11 -10.82
CA GLN A 48 3.61 -11.40 -11.72
C GLN A 48 2.40 -10.84 -10.97
N ALA A 49 1.80 -11.61 -10.07
CA ALA A 49 0.69 -11.14 -9.23
C ALA A 49 1.11 -9.98 -8.32
N GLU A 50 2.27 -10.07 -7.67
CA GLU A 50 2.81 -8.99 -6.82
C GLU A 50 3.06 -7.70 -7.62
N VAL A 51 3.64 -7.81 -8.82
CA VAL A 51 3.85 -6.67 -9.72
C VAL A 51 2.53 -6.06 -10.17
N GLN A 52 1.55 -6.89 -10.54
CA GLN A 52 0.22 -6.41 -10.94
C GLN A 52 -0.49 -5.69 -9.79
N LEU A 53 -0.48 -6.26 -8.58
CA LEU A 53 -1.05 -5.62 -7.38
C LEU A 53 -0.39 -4.27 -7.11
N THR A 54 0.94 -4.21 -7.17
CA THR A 54 1.70 -2.97 -6.97
C THR A 54 1.35 -1.92 -8.02
N ARG A 55 1.20 -2.34 -9.28
CA ARG A 55 0.80 -1.46 -10.38
C ARG A 55 -0.61 -0.91 -10.18
N VAL A 56 -1.58 -1.77 -9.86
CA VAL A 56 -2.96 -1.37 -9.61
C VAL A 56 -3.04 -0.40 -8.43
N ALA A 57 -2.32 -0.67 -7.34
CA ALA A 57 -2.25 0.24 -6.20
C ALA A 57 -1.66 1.61 -6.58
N ALA A 58 -0.60 1.63 -7.39
CA ALA A 58 0.01 2.88 -7.88
C ALA A 58 -0.94 3.65 -8.82
N ASP A 59 -1.65 2.95 -9.70
CA ASP A 59 -2.62 3.55 -10.61
C ASP A 59 -3.79 4.16 -9.82
N LEU A 60 -4.35 3.46 -8.83
CA LEU A 60 -5.39 3.98 -7.94
C LEU A 60 -4.92 5.20 -7.14
N ARG A 61 -3.72 5.13 -6.57
CA ARG A 61 -3.10 6.24 -5.85
C ARG A 61 -3.01 7.48 -6.74
N LYS A 62 -2.53 7.30 -7.97
CA LYS A 62 -2.43 8.38 -8.95
C LYS A 62 -3.79 8.96 -9.30
N LEU A 63 -4.82 8.12 -9.50
CA LEU A 63 -6.18 8.60 -9.81
C LEU A 63 -6.74 9.48 -8.69
N ILE A 64 -6.53 9.10 -7.43
CA ILE A 64 -6.96 9.90 -6.27
C ILE A 64 -6.16 11.20 -6.20
N ASP A 65 -4.82 11.10 -6.26
CA ASP A 65 -3.92 12.24 -6.11
C ASP A 65 -4.18 13.30 -7.21
N THR A 66 -4.41 12.88 -8.46
CA THR A 66 -4.66 13.78 -9.60
C THR A 66 -6.14 14.11 -9.85
N ALA A 67 -7.05 13.77 -8.94
CA ALA A 67 -8.47 14.08 -9.11
C ALA A 67 -8.71 15.60 -9.07
N ASN A 68 -9.60 16.10 -9.93
CA ASN A 68 -9.94 17.54 -10.01
C ASN A 68 -10.84 18.03 -8.87
N ALA A 69 -11.23 17.15 -7.95
CA ALA A 69 -12.00 17.48 -6.75
C ALA A 69 -11.14 17.24 -5.51
N PRO A 70 -11.28 18.05 -4.45
CA PRO A 70 -10.61 17.78 -3.18
C PRO A 70 -11.12 16.45 -2.61
N ILE A 71 -10.19 15.55 -2.32
CA ILE A 71 -10.45 14.26 -1.68
C ILE A 71 -9.62 14.22 -0.40
N PHE A 72 -10.30 13.95 0.71
CA PHE A 72 -9.67 13.71 2.00
C PHE A 72 -10.44 12.63 2.74
N GLY A 73 -9.76 11.99 3.68
CA GLY A 73 -10.31 10.92 4.50
C GLY A 73 -9.80 11.01 5.92
N ILE A 74 -10.58 10.45 6.85
CA ILE A 74 -10.19 10.28 8.25
C ILE A 74 -10.28 8.80 8.66
N ASP A 75 -9.49 8.42 9.65
CA ASP A 75 -9.64 7.15 10.34
C ASP A 75 -10.72 7.21 11.44
N THR A 76 -10.91 6.10 12.17
CA THR A 76 -11.88 5.99 13.27
C THR A 76 -11.56 6.88 14.48
N GLN A 77 -10.38 7.48 14.52
CA GLN A 77 -9.97 8.45 15.54
C GLN A 77 -10.09 9.90 15.04
N GLY A 78 -10.63 10.11 13.84
CA GLY A 78 -10.75 11.45 13.23
C GLY A 78 -9.42 11.99 12.69
N ARG A 79 -8.39 11.15 12.56
CA ARG A 79 -7.08 11.55 12.04
C ARG A 79 -7.05 11.43 10.52
N VAL A 80 -6.45 12.40 9.85
CA VAL A 80 -6.35 12.41 8.39
C VAL A 80 -5.54 11.20 7.91
N ASN A 81 -6.13 10.37 7.06
CA ASN A 81 -5.48 9.22 6.42
C ASN A 81 -5.45 9.31 4.89
N GLU A 82 -6.18 10.26 4.30
CA GLU A 82 -6.12 10.56 2.88
C GLU A 82 -6.16 12.08 2.63
N TRP A 83 -5.38 12.51 1.64
CA TRP A 83 -5.27 13.90 1.20
C TRP A 83 -4.71 13.92 -0.22
N ASN A 84 -5.48 14.39 -1.19
CA ASN A 84 -5.04 14.48 -2.58
C ASN A 84 -4.44 15.85 -2.95
N ASP A 85 -3.90 15.96 -4.16
CA ASP A 85 -3.22 17.19 -4.60
C ASP A 85 -4.19 18.37 -4.66
N LYS A 86 -5.46 18.13 -5.04
CA LYS A 86 -6.45 19.20 -5.11
C LYS A 86 -6.82 19.74 -3.72
N ALA A 87 -6.93 18.88 -2.70
CA ALA A 87 -7.13 19.32 -1.33
C ALA A 87 -5.96 20.16 -0.81
N ALA A 88 -4.72 19.74 -1.11
CA ALA A 88 -3.53 20.50 -0.76
C ALA A 88 -3.47 21.87 -1.47
N GLU A 89 -3.85 21.92 -2.74
CA GLU A 89 -3.89 23.15 -3.53
C GLU A 89 -4.88 24.17 -2.95
N ILE A 90 -6.09 23.73 -2.57
CA ILE A 90 -7.16 24.59 -2.05
C ILE A 90 -6.83 25.08 -0.64
N THR A 91 -6.47 24.15 0.25
CA THR A 91 -6.27 24.44 1.68
C THR A 91 -4.89 25.02 2.00
N LYS A 92 -3.93 24.90 1.07
CA LYS A 92 -2.51 25.25 1.22
C LYS A 92 -1.72 24.39 2.23
N TRP A 93 -2.30 23.30 2.70
CA TRP A 93 -1.61 22.31 3.54
C TRP A 93 -1.13 21.13 2.70
N SER A 94 0.16 20.81 2.81
CA SER A 94 0.69 19.62 2.15
C SER A 94 0.24 18.33 2.84
N LYS A 95 0.24 17.22 2.09
CA LYS A 95 -0.05 15.88 2.64
C LYS A 95 0.81 15.57 3.87
N GLY A 96 2.11 15.90 3.83
CA GLY A 96 3.01 15.64 4.96
C GLY A 96 2.65 16.39 6.24
N GLU A 97 1.97 17.54 6.15
CA GLU A 97 1.59 18.36 7.30
C GLU A 97 0.26 17.98 7.92
N VAL A 98 -0.62 17.29 7.17
CA VAL A 98 -1.97 16.94 7.65
C VAL A 98 -2.08 15.50 8.12
N MET A 99 -1.32 14.58 7.54
CA MET A 99 -1.47 13.14 7.77
C MET A 99 -1.24 12.78 9.24
N GLY A 100 -2.13 11.97 9.81
CA GLY A 100 -2.10 11.53 11.20
C GLY A 100 -2.56 12.57 12.24
N HIS A 101 -2.88 13.79 11.82
CA HIS A 101 -3.44 14.82 12.69
C HIS A 101 -4.97 14.82 12.66
N GLU A 102 -5.57 15.25 13.78
CA GLU A 102 -7.02 15.36 13.93
C GLU A 102 -7.57 16.48 13.03
N LEU A 103 -8.41 16.09 12.07
CA LEU A 103 -8.90 16.99 11.01
C LEU A 103 -9.65 18.20 11.61
N VAL A 104 -10.67 17.91 12.42
CA VAL A 104 -11.58 18.91 12.97
C VAL A 104 -10.87 19.85 13.94
N ALA A 105 -10.05 19.29 14.84
CA ALA A 105 -9.39 20.08 15.87
C ALA A 105 -8.34 21.05 15.30
N LYS A 106 -7.59 20.63 14.27
CA LYS A 106 -6.45 21.42 13.76
C LYS A 106 -6.76 22.26 12.53
N PHE A 107 -7.54 21.75 11.59
CA PHE A 107 -7.65 22.34 10.25
C PHE A 107 -9.03 22.94 9.97
N ILE A 108 -10.04 22.64 10.79
CA ILE A 108 -11.38 23.23 10.67
C ILE A 108 -11.50 24.44 11.61
N SER A 109 -12.02 25.53 11.05
CA SER A 109 -12.31 26.77 11.77
C SER A 109 -13.25 26.51 12.96
N PRO A 110 -13.02 27.16 14.12
CA PRO A 110 -13.79 26.90 15.35
C PRO A 110 -15.31 26.89 15.16
N ASP A 111 -15.84 27.83 14.37
CA ASP A 111 -17.27 28.01 14.11
C ASP A 111 -17.92 26.80 13.41
N TYR A 112 -17.12 25.99 12.71
CA TYR A 112 -17.61 24.83 11.95
C TYR A 112 -17.28 23.49 12.61
N ARG A 113 -16.48 23.46 13.69
CA ARG A 113 -16.00 22.21 14.29
C ARG A 113 -17.13 21.28 14.72
N ASP A 114 -18.13 21.80 15.42
CA ASP A 114 -19.26 21.00 15.89
C ASP A 114 -20.09 20.42 14.74
N SER A 115 -20.29 21.23 13.69
CA SER A 115 -21.04 20.81 12.51
C SER A 115 -20.31 19.70 11.74
N VAL A 116 -19.01 19.88 11.52
CA VAL A 116 -18.17 18.91 10.80
C VAL A 116 -17.97 17.64 11.64
N SER A 117 -17.74 17.76 12.96
CA SER A 117 -17.63 16.60 13.84
C SER A 117 -18.88 15.74 13.78
N ARG A 118 -20.08 16.34 13.84
CA ARG A 118 -21.34 15.60 13.77
C ARG A 118 -21.50 14.86 12.45
N VAL A 119 -21.13 15.49 11.34
CA VAL A 119 -21.15 14.84 10.01
C VAL A 119 -20.20 13.65 10.00
N LEU A 120 -18.95 13.84 10.43
CA LEU A 120 -17.95 12.76 10.45
C LEU A 120 -18.35 11.62 11.38
N ASP A 121 -18.89 11.92 12.57
CA ASP A 121 -19.38 10.91 13.53
C ASP A 121 -20.53 10.10 12.93
N ASN A 122 -21.47 10.75 12.25
CA ASN A 122 -22.58 10.05 11.57
C ASN A 122 -22.05 9.13 10.46
N ALA A 123 -21.11 9.62 9.65
CA ALA A 123 -20.49 8.83 8.57
C ALA A 123 -19.71 7.62 9.11
N LEU A 124 -18.96 7.78 10.21
CA LEU A 124 -18.26 6.68 10.90
C LEU A 124 -19.23 5.62 11.45
N ASN A 125 -20.44 6.03 11.83
CA ASN A 125 -21.51 5.13 12.26
C ASN A 125 -22.33 4.54 11.09
N GLY A 126 -21.90 4.75 9.85
CA GLY A 126 -22.55 4.22 8.64
C GLY A 126 -23.85 4.93 8.27
N GLN A 127 -24.12 6.10 8.85
CA GLN A 127 -25.25 6.94 8.43
C GLN A 127 -24.81 7.77 7.23
N GLU A 128 -25.56 7.68 6.14
CA GLU A 128 -25.33 8.50 4.95
C GLU A 128 -25.49 9.98 5.31
N THR A 129 -24.41 10.74 5.16
CA THR A 129 -24.41 12.17 5.41
C THR A 129 -24.65 12.91 4.11
N ALA A 130 -25.66 13.80 4.07
CA ALA A 130 -25.89 14.65 2.91
C ALA A 130 -24.63 15.46 2.55
N ASN A 131 -24.44 15.71 1.25
CA ASN A 131 -23.37 16.56 0.72
C ASN A 131 -23.26 17.85 1.54
N PHE A 132 -22.19 17.98 2.31
CA PHE A 132 -21.91 19.17 3.09
C PHE A 132 -21.05 20.10 2.24
N GLU A 133 -21.60 21.23 1.82
CA GLU A 133 -20.81 22.28 1.18
C GLU A 133 -20.04 23.03 2.26
N PHE A 134 -18.71 23.02 2.16
CA PHE A 134 -17.90 23.95 2.94
C PHE A 134 -18.07 25.37 2.35
N PRO A 135 -18.33 26.39 3.16
CA PRO A 135 -18.41 27.78 2.70
C PRO A 135 -17.06 28.32 2.23
#